data_AF-A0A930VPD2-F1
#
_entry.id   AF-A0A930VPD2-F1
#
_cell.length_a   1.000
_cell.length_b   1.000
_cell.length_c   1.000
_cell.angle_alpha   90.00
_cell.angle_beta   90.00
_cell.angle_gamma   90.00
#
_symmetry.space_group_name_H-M   'P 1'
#
loop_
_entity.id
_entity.type
_entity.pdbx_description
1 polymer ?
#
loop_
_entity_poly.entity_id
_entity_poly.type
_entity_poly.pdbx_seq_one_letter_code
_entity_poly.pdbx_strand_id
1 'polypeptide(L)' 'MPPPKASTEGPRDRHVHYEIGQIVRAVQAEGPQAPDDLKSLVGAEYWEQARFDRALALAVADGMLTRQGDGRLAAV' A
#
# COMPACT_ATOMS: atom_id res chain seq x y z
N MET A 1 36.48 16.16 -4.02
CA MET A 1 35.03 16.17 -4.30
C MET A 1 34.42 14.94 -3.65
N PRO A 2 33.34 15.06 -2.84
CA PRO A 2 32.59 13.90 -2.38
C PRO A 2 31.75 13.34 -3.56
N PRO A 3 31.45 12.02 -3.58
CA PRO A 3 30.67 11.44 -4.66
C PRO A 3 29.22 11.92 -4.60
N PRO A 4 28.51 12.03 -5.74
CA PRO A 4 27.11 12.40 -5.74
C PRO A 4 26.28 11.35 -4.99
N LYS A 5 25.44 11.81 -4.06
CA LYS A 5 24.40 10.96 -3.44
C LYS A 5 23.54 10.41 -4.58
N ALA A 6 23.37 9.09 -4.64
CA ALA A 6 22.36 8.50 -5.50
C ALA A 6 21.01 9.11 -5.11
N SER A 7 20.45 9.97 -5.96
CA SER A 7 19.04 10.35 -5.88
C SER A 7 18.23 9.07 -6.06
N THR A 8 17.79 8.49 -4.95
CA THR A 8 16.89 7.33 -4.94
C THR A 8 15.46 7.68 -5.34
N GLU A 9 15.16 8.96 -5.59
CA GLU A 9 13.87 9.38 -6.13
C GLU A 9 13.86 9.24 -7.65
N GLY A 10 13.61 8.01 -8.11
CA GLY A 10 13.21 7.77 -9.49
C GLY A 10 11.80 8.33 -9.77
N PRO A 11 11.41 8.56 -11.03
CA PRO A 11 10.08 9.06 -11.44
C PRO A 11 8.89 8.14 -11.08
N ARG A 12 9.10 7.06 -10.33
CA ARG A 12 8.18 5.91 -10.16
C ARG A 12 7.28 5.97 -8.92
N ASP A 13 7.59 6.80 -7.91
CA ASP A 13 6.87 6.72 -6.62
C ASP A 13 5.68 7.66 -6.47
N ARG A 14 5.49 8.66 -7.35
CA ARG A 14 4.35 9.58 -7.26
C ARG A 14 3.01 8.91 -7.42
N HIS A 15 2.91 7.87 -8.23
CA HIS A 15 1.62 7.22 -8.45
C HIS A 15 1.21 6.41 -7.21
N VAL A 16 2.12 5.64 -6.58
CA VAL A 16 1.79 4.66 -5.52
C VAL A 16 1.11 5.27 -4.29
N HIS A 17 1.35 6.56 -4.02
CA HIS A 17 0.69 7.28 -2.92
C HIS A 17 -0.84 7.28 -3.03
N TYR A 18 -1.37 7.35 -4.25
CA TYR A 18 -2.82 7.37 -4.44
C TYR A 18 -3.42 6.00 -4.10
N GLU A 19 -2.79 4.91 -4.54
CA GLU A 19 -3.20 3.55 -4.21
C GLU A 19 -3.07 3.27 -2.71
N ILE A 20 -2.00 3.71 -2.05
CA ILE A 20 -1.85 3.62 -0.58
C ILE A 20 -3.06 4.29 0.10
N GLY A 21 -3.39 5.51 -0.31
CA GLY A 21 -4.54 6.23 0.22
C GLY A 21 -5.87 5.52 -0.03
N GLN A 22 -6.04 4.85 -1.18
CA GLN A 22 -7.24 4.05 -1.43
C GLN A 22 -7.34 2.84 -0.50
N ILE A 23 -6.24 2.11 -0.32
CA ILE A 23 -6.17 0.94 0.57
C ILE A 23 -6.48 1.35 2.02
N VAL A 24 -5.83 2.39 2.54
CA VAL A 24 -6.03 2.85 3.92
C VAL A 24 -7.47 3.30 4.15
N ARG A 25 -8.06 4.09 3.24
CA ARG A 25 -9.46 4.51 3.37
C ARG A 25 -10.43 3.33 3.34
N ALA A 26 -10.17 2.32 2.52
CA ALA A 26 -11.01 1.13 2.45
C ALA A 26 -11.00 0.35 3.76
N VAL A 27 -9.82 0.15 4.37
CA VAL A 27 -9.70 -0.49 5.69
C VAL A 27 -10.31 0.36 6.81
N GLN A 28 -10.21 1.70 6.74
CA GLN A 28 -10.86 2.58 7.71
C GLN A 28 -12.39 2.53 7.61
N ALA A 29 -12.95 2.38 6.40
CA ALA A 29 -14.38 2.33 6.16
C ALA A 29 -14.99 0.97 6.52
N GLU A 30 -14.38 -0.13 6.06
CA GLU A 30 -14.91 -1.48 6.18
C GLU A 30 -14.34 -2.27 7.38
N GLY A 31 -13.44 -1.65 8.15
CA GLY A 31 -12.71 -2.31 9.23
C GLY A 31 -11.61 -3.25 8.73
N PRO A 32 -11.05 -4.13 9.59
CA PRO A 32 -9.95 -5.00 9.20
C PRO A 32 -10.32 -5.93 8.05
N GLN A 33 -9.50 -6.04 7.01
CA GLN A 33 -9.79 -6.86 5.81
C GLN A 33 -8.67 -7.85 5.49
N ALA A 34 -9.01 -9.01 4.91
CA ALA A 34 -8.01 -9.88 4.33
C ALA A 34 -7.39 -9.23 3.08
N PRO A 35 -6.13 -9.51 2.72
CA PRO A 35 -5.49 -8.89 1.55
C PRO A 35 -6.25 -9.11 0.24
N ASP A 36 -6.80 -10.30 0.03
CA ASP A 36 -7.56 -10.63 -1.19
C ASP A 36 -8.91 -9.89 -1.24
N ASP A 37 -9.64 -9.85 -0.12
CA ASP A 37 -10.89 -9.10 -0.01
C ASP A 37 -10.65 -7.60 -0.22
N LEU A 38 -9.57 -7.09 0.36
CA LEU A 38 -9.16 -5.69 0.22
C LEU A 38 -8.78 -5.35 -1.23
N LYS A 39 -8.15 -6.29 -1.95
CA LYS A 39 -7.82 -6.14 -3.37
C LYS A 39 -9.08 -5.99 -4.22
N SER A 40 -10.09 -6.82 -3.98
CA SER A 40 -11.38 -6.71 -4.65
C SER A 40 -12.12 -5.43 -4.28
N LEU A 41 -12.11 -5.06 -2.99
CA LEU A 41 -12.78 -3.87 -2.46
C LEU A 41 -12.30 -2.58 -3.10
N VAL A 42 -10.99 -2.44 -3.34
CA VAL A 42 -10.41 -1.23 -3.99
C VAL A 42 -10.35 -1.33 -5.51
N GLY A 43 -10.85 -2.40 -6.12
CA GLY A 43 -10.78 -2.63 -7.56
C GLY A 43 -9.35 -2.84 -8.07
N ALA A 44 -8.45 -3.32 -7.21
CA ALA A 44 -7.04 -3.50 -7.53
C ALA A 44 -6.75 -4.68 -8.47
N GLU A 45 -7.76 -5.47 -8.81
CA GLU A 45 -7.68 -6.46 -9.89
C GLU A 45 -7.44 -5.82 -11.27
N TYR A 46 -7.85 -4.55 -11.46
CA TYR A 46 -7.67 -3.81 -12.71
C TYR A 46 -6.44 -2.90 -12.71
N TRP A 47 -5.68 -2.89 -11.61
CA TRP A 47 -4.44 -2.12 -11.54
C TRP A 47 -3.33 -2.81 -12.33
N GLU A 48 -2.24 -2.08 -12.58
CA GLU A 48 -1.03 -2.68 -13.12
C GLU A 48 -0.54 -3.84 -12.24
N GLN A 49 0.13 -4.80 -12.86
CA GLN A 49 0.63 -5.99 -12.18
C GLN A 49 1.51 -5.64 -10.97
N ALA A 50 1.31 -6.36 -9.86
CA ALA A 50 2.00 -6.16 -8.58
C ALA A 50 1.84 -4.77 -7.93
N ARG A 51 0.98 -3.89 -8.49
CA ARG A 51 0.77 -2.54 -7.97
C ARG A 51 0.09 -2.54 -6.61
N PHE A 52 -0.89 -3.43 -6.43
CA PHE A 52 -1.53 -3.68 -5.13
C PHE A 52 -0.52 -4.13 -4.08
N ASP A 53 0.27 -5.16 -4.39
CA ASP A 53 1.23 -5.75 -3.46
C ASP A 53 2.28 -4.72 -3.03
N ARG A 54 2.75 -3.89 -3.98
CA ARG A 54 3.67 -2.80 -3.69
C ARG A 54 3.06 -1.72 -2.80
N ALA A 55 1.85 -1.26 -3.11
CA ALA A 55 1.15 -0.25 -2.31
C ALA A 55 0.84 -0.77 -0.90
N LEU A 56 0.40 -2.02 -0.79
CA LEU A 56 0.12 -2.68 0.49
C LEU A 56 1.40 -2.83 1.33
N ALA A 57 2.50 -3.29 0.73
CA ALA A 57 3.77 -3.43 1.42
C ALA A 57 4.27 -2.08 1.96
N LEU A 58 4.14 -1.00 1.17
CA LEU A 58 4.50 0.35 1.59
C LEU A 58 3.59 0.86 2.71
N ALA A 59 2.28 0.66 2.62
CA ALA A 59 1.34 1.08 3.67
C ALA A 59 1.63 0.39 5.02
N VAL A 60 2.07 -0.89 4.99
CA VAL A 60 2.51 -1.62 6.19
C VAL A 60 3.87 -1.11 6.68
N ALA A 61 4.83 -0.92 5.77
CA ALA A 61 6.17 -0.43 6.12
C ALA A 61 6.14 0.99 6.73
N ASP A 62 5.26 1.85 6.23
CA ASP A 62 5.04 3.21 6.73
C ASP A 62 4.17 3.26 7.99
N GLY A 63 3.69 2.10 8.47
CA GLY A 63 2.89 1.99 9.70
C GLY A 63 1.46 2.52 9.58
N MET A 64 0.93 2.68 8.36
CA MET A 64 -0.46 3.09 8.13
C MET A 64 -1.43 1.91 8.29
N LEU A 65 -0.94 0.70 8.03
CA LEU A 65 -1.66 -0.56 8.25
C LEU A 65 -0.83 -1.48 9.12
N THR A 66 -1.51 -2.29 9.92
CA THR A 66 -0.91 -3.36 10.71
C THR A 66 -1.54 -4.70 10.35
N ARG A 67 -0.71 -5.75 10.32
CA ARG A 67 -1.19 -7.13 10.19
C ARG A 67 -1.60 -7.64 11.57
N GLN A 68 -2.85 -8.06 11.67
CA GLN A 68 -3.40 -8.68 12.87
C GLN A 68 -2.99 -10.16 12.93
N GLY A 69 -3.15 -10.76 14.12
CA GLY A 69 -2.77 -12.16 14.36
C GLY A 69 -3.56 -13.19 13.54
N ASP A 70 -4.68 -12.77 12.95
CA ASP A 70 -5.53 -13.56 12.05
C ASP A 70 -5.19 -13.35 10.56
N GLY A 71 -4.17 -12.54 10.25
CA GLY A 71 -3.75 -12.23 8.88
C GLY A 71 -4.52 -11.09 8.21
N ARG A 72 -5.51 -10.48 8.87
CA ARG A 72 -6.21 -9.28 8.37
C ARG A 72 -5.35 -8.04 8.53
N LEU A 73 -5.66 -7.02 7.73
CA LEU A 73 -5.03 -5.71 7.75
C LEU A 73 -5.97 -4.72 8.42
N ALA A 74 -5.51 -4.07 9.48
CA ALA A 74 -6.23 -2.99 10.17
C ALA A 74 -5.50 -1.66 9.96
N ALA A 75 -6.26 -0.56 9.88
CA ALA A 75 -5.68 0.78 9.92
C ALA A 75 -5.17 1.08 11.33
N VAL A 76 -4.03 1.77 11.42
CA VAL A 76 -3.42 2.20 12.68
C VAL A 76 -4.05 3.48 13.20
#